data_AF-C6X7X3-F1
#
_entry.id   AF-C6X7X3-F1
#
_cell.length_a   1.000
_cell.length_b   1.000
_cell.length_c   1.000
_cell.angle_alpha   90.00
_cell.angle_beta   90.00
_cell.angle_gamma   90.00
#
_symmetry.space_group_name_H-M   'P 1'
#
loop_
_entity.id
_entity.type
_entity.pdbx_description
1 polymer ?
#
loop_
_entity_poly.entity_id
_entity_poly.type
_entity_poly.pdbx_seq_one_letter_code
_entity_poly.pdbx_strand_id
1 'polypeptide(L)'
;MKIDDKLIRVNKALNHFTEIGEIPTVKKISKFLNITSQNFYSVYSSYTDYVNSCIDTIKYTIISEQIKTKDKNYTLLEVHKSTKSSQHLLLQCSNPNHEPFLANKYNFRCSACHTEKLHKNGLLRAQKIAKSKGGQCLSTTYENQLSKLTFKCSNPDHPAWTTTFLNIEYGKSWCRECSKDKRAVVRAKAKLAKKAKR
;
A
#
# COMPACT_ATOMS: atom_id res chain seq x y z
N MET A 1 -34.75 -19.02 36.10
CA MET A 1 -34.77 -18.41 34.75
C MET A 1 -34.32 -19.47 33.75
N LYS A 2 -35.24 -20.09 33.00
CA LYS A 2 -34.84 -21.06 31.96
C LYS A 2 -34.25 -20.26 30.80
N ILE A 3 -32.99 -20.50 30.47
CA ILE A 3 -32.38 -19.96 29.24
C ILE A 3 -33.22 -20.51 28.07
N ASP A 4 -33.70 -19.63 27.20
CA ASP A 4 -34.54 -20.00 26.05
C ASP A 4 -33.81 -21.03 25.16
N ASP A 5 -34.43 -22.20 24.93
CA ASP A 5 -33.89 -23.29 24.10
C ASP A 5 -33.48 -22.80 22.70
N LYS A 6 -34.19 -21.78 22.18
CA LYS A 6 -33.85 -21.10 20.92
C LYS A 6 -32.48 -20.43 20.99
N LEU A 7 -32.19 -19.73 22.09
CA LEU A 7 -30.92 -19.03 22.28
C LEU A 7 -29.75 -20.02 22.39
N ILE A 8 -29.96 -21.14 23.07
CA ILE A 8 -28.98 -22.23 23.20
C ILE A 8 -28.61 -22.78 21.82
N ARG A 9 -29.61 -23.07 20.99
CA ARG A 9 -29.41 -23.59 19.63
C ARG A 9 -28.63 -22.62 18.75
N VAL A 10 -28.96 -21.33 18.80
CA VAL A 10 -28.23 -20.30 18.03
C VAL A 10 -26.78 -20.18 18.50
N ASN A 11 -26.54 -20.13 19.80
CA ASN A 11 -25.17 -20.05 20.34
C ASN A 11 -24.34 -21.28 19.97
N LYS A 12 -24.94 -22.48 19.96
CA LYS A 12 -24.26 -23.69 19.47
C LYS A 12 -23.84 -23.58 18.00
N ALA A 13 -24.72 -23.05 17.15
CA ALA A 13 -24.39 -22.83 15.74
C ALA A 13 -23.26 -21.79 15.56
N LEU A 14 -23.33 -20.68 16.29
CA LEU A 14 -22.32 -19.62 16.24
C LEU A 14 -20.94 -20.07 16.73
N ASN A 15 -20.89 -20.86 17.81
CA ASN A 15 -19.64 -21.45 18.31
C ASN A 15 -19.03 -22.40 17.27
N HIS A 16 -19.84 -23.26 16.65
CA HIS A 16 -19.37 -24.15 15.59
C HIS A 16 -18.69 -23.39 14.44
N PHE A 17 -19.31 -22.31 13.94
CA PHE A 17 -18.70 -21.48 12.88
C PHE A 17 -17.39 -20.81 13.32
N THR A 18 -17.32 -20.41 14.59
CA THR A 18 -16.10 -19.83 15.18
C THR A 18 -14.97 -20.86 15.23
N GLU A 19 -15.25 -22.08 15.68
CA GLU A 19 -14.27 -23.18 15.79
C GLU A 19 -13.69 -23.59 14.43
N ILE A 20 -14.52 -23.64 13.38
CA ILE A 20 -14.07 -24.00 12.03
C ILE A 20 -13.49 -22.82 11.26
N GLY A 21 -13.45 -21.62 11.86
CA GLY A 21 -12.93 -20.40 11.23
C GLY A 21 -13.73 -19.93 10.01
N GLU A 22 -15.01 -20.30 9.92
CA GLU A 22 -15.89 -19.86 8.83
C GLU A 22 -16.78 -18.69 9.25
N ILE A 23 -16.89 -17.68 8.38
CA ILE A 23 -17.80 -16.56 8.62
C ILE A 23 -19.26 -17.04 8.60
N PRO A 24 -20.00 -16.91 9.72
CA PRO A 24 -21.41 -17.26 9.76
C PRO A 24 -22.23 -16.25 8.94
N THR A 25 -23.19 -16.77 8.19
CA THR A 25 -24.26 -15.98 7.56
C THR A 25 -25.59 -16.53 8.01
N VAL A 26 -26.65 -15.72 7.97
CA VAL A 26 -28.00 -16.18 8.33
C VAL A 26 -28.37 -17.44 7.55
N LYS A 27 -28.08 -17.49 6.24
CA LYS A 27 -28.30 -18.69 5.41
C LYS A 27 -27.57 -19.94 5.93
N LYS A 28 -26.32 -19.80 6.36
CA LYS A 28 -25.53 -20.91 6.92
C LYS A 28 -26.06 -21.35 8.29
N ILE A 29 -26.42 -20.40 9.14
CA ILE A 29 -27.00 -20.68 10.47
C ILE A 29 -28.36 -21.36 10.31
N SER A 30 -29.24 -20.86 9.44
CA SER A 30 -30.54 -21.48 9.17
C SER A 30 -30.37 -22.92 8.68
N LYS A 31 -29.40 -23.18 7.80
CA LYS A 31 -29.06 -24.53 7.34
C LYS A 31 -28.58 -25.43 8.50
N PHE A 32 -27.71 -24.92 9.37
CA PHE A 32 -27.23 -25.67 10.56
C PHE A 32 -28.38 -26.02 11.52
N LEU A 33 -29.35 -25.12 11.66
CA LEU A 33 -30.51 -25.27 12.52
C LEU A 33 -31.67 -26.05 11.86
N ASN A 34 -31.50 -26.54 10.63
CA ASN A 34 -32.53 -27.22 9.83
C ASN A 34 -33.82 -26.40 9.66
N ILE A 35 -33.69 -25.10 9.41
CA ILE A 35 -34.79 -24.19 9.12
C ILE A 35 -34.52 -23.37 7.85
N THR A 36 -35.56 -22.84 7.21
CA THR A 36 -35.39 -21.95 6.05
C THR A 36 -34.92 -20.55 6.50
N SER A 37 -34.17 -19.86 5.65
CA SER A 37 -33.73 -18.47 5.94
C SER A 37 -34.89 -17.50 6.11
N GLN A 38 -36.00 -17.74 5.40
CA GLN A 38 -37.25 -16.96 5.54
C GLN A 38 -37.92 -17.18 6.89
N ASN A 39 -37.86 -18.41 7.43
CA ASN A 39 -38.41 -18.73 8.75
C ASN A 39 -37.46 -18.35 9.89
N PHE A 40 -36.19 -18.03 9.62
CA PHE A 40 -35.23 -17.64 10.66
C PHE A 40 -35.70 -16.39 11.41
N TYR A 41 -36.05 -15.32 10.68
CA TYR A 41 -36.48 -14.07 11.29
C TYR A 41 -37.85 -14.17 11.95
N SER A 42 -38.72 -15.09 11.53
CA SER A 42 -39.99 -15.32 12.24
C SER A 42 -39.80 -16.13 13.52
N VAL A 43 -38.92 -17.14 13.51
CA VAL A 43 -38.65 -18.01 14.67
C VAL A 43 -37.83 -17.29 15.76
N TYR A 44 -36.92 -16.41 15.34
CA TYR A 44 -35.97 -15.67 16.19
C TYR A 44 -36.21 -14.16 16.18
N SER A 45 -37.41 -13.68 15.84
CA SER A 45 -37.72 -12.24 15.71
C SER A 45 -37.24 -11.42 16.91
N SER A 46 -37.55 -11.88 18.13
CA SER A 46 -37.14 -11.28 19.41
C SER A 46 -35.64 -11.30 19.71
N TYR A 47 -34.86 -12.10 18.95
CA TYR A 47 -33.41 -12.27 19.12
C TYR A 47 -32.61 -11.76 17.93
N THR A 48 -33.26 -11.21 16.90
CA THR A 48 -32.63 -10.84 15.64
C THR A 48 -31.42 -9.92 15.84
N ASP A 49 -31.55 -8.91 16.69
CA ASP A 49 -30.47 -7.95 16.97
C ASP A 49 -29.31 -8.60 17.71
N TYR A 50 -29.61 -9.46 18.69
CA TYR A 50 -28.60 -10.26 19.39
C TYR A 50 -27.83 -11.16 18.43
N VAL A 51 -28.54 -11.90 17.57
CA VAL A 51 -27.92 -12.80 16.59
C VAL A 51 -27.02 -12.01 15.63
N ASN A 52 -27.49 -10.87 15.11
CA ASN A 52 -26.69 -10.03 14.22
C ASN A 52 -25.44 -9.50 14.93
N SER A 53 -25.55 -9.04 16.18
CA SER A 53 -24.42 -8.59 16.99
C SER A 53 -23.37 -9.69 17.21
N CYS A 54 -23.80 -10.92 17.53
CA CYS A 54 -22.88 -12.05 17.67
C CYS A 54 -22.22 -12.43 16.34
N ILE A 55 -22.98 -12.43 15.24
CA ILE A 55 -22.44 -12.67 13.89
C ILE A 55 -21.36 -11.65 13.55
N ASP A 56 -21.58 -10.36 13.86
CA ASP A 56 -20.62 -9.30 13.57
C ASP A 56 -19.35 -9.40 14.43
N THR A 57 -19.49 -9.81 15.70
CA THR A 57 -18.36 -10.11 16.58
C THR A 57 -17.50 -11.28 16.07
N ILE A 58 -18.14 -12.36 15.64
CA ILE A 58 -17.44 -13.55 15.10
C ILE A 58 -16.77 -13.21 13.77
N LYS A 59 -17.44 -12.47 12.89
CA LYS A 59 -16.85 -11.96 11.65
C LYS A 59 -15.59 -11.15 11.93
N TYR A 60 -15.66 -10.20 12.86
CA TYR A 60 -14.53 -9.36 13.24
C TYR A 60 -13.36 -10.21 13.72
N THR A 61 -13.63 -11.16 14.62
CA THR A 61 -12.61 -12.05 15.19
C THR A 61 -11.90 -12.87 14.11
N ILE A 62 -12.64 -13.64 13.31
CA ILE A 62 -12.08 -14.50 12.24
C ILE A 62 -11.30 -13.67 11.23
N ILE A 63 -11.84 -12.53 10.76
CA ILE A 63 -11.16 -11.69 9.77
C ILE A 63 -9.90 -11.07 10.37
N SER A 64 -9.94 -10.61 11.63
CA SER A 64 -8.76 -10.05 12.30
C SER A 64 -7.62 -11.07 12.44
N GLU A 65 -7.92 -12.33 12.74
CA GLU A 65 -6.94 -13.41 12.79
C GLU A 65 -6.35 -13.74 11.41
N GLN A 66 -7.21 -13.79 10.38
CA GLN A 66 -6.76 -14.00 9.00
C GLN A 66 -5.87 -12.86 8.48
N ILE A 67 -6.13 -11.62 8.88
CA ILE A 67 -5.25 -10.49 8.56
C ILE A 67 -3.93 -10.62 9.32
N LYS A 68 -3.96 -10.85 10.65
CA LYS A 68 -2.75 -11.00 11.48
C LYS A 68 -1.80 -12.09 10.97
N THR A 69 -2.34 -13.21 10.50
CA THR A 69 -1.56 -14.32 9.94
C THR A 69 -0.95 -14.01 8.58
N LYS A 70 -1.60 -13.19 7.74
CA LYS A 70 -1.11 -12.83 6.41
C LYS A 70 -0.19 -11.60 6.40
N ASP A 71 -0.50 -10.57 7.18
CA ASP A 71 0.29 -9.35 7.26
C ASP A 71 0.04 -8.63 8.60
N LYS A 72 1.06 -8.55 9.45
CA LYS A 72 0.97 -7.91 10.77
C LYS A 72 0.84 -6.38 10.71
N ASN A 73 0.88 -5.79 9.51
CA ASN A 73 0.88 -4.34 9.33
C ASN A 73 -0.52 -3.71 9.19
N TYR A 74 -1.60 -4.45 9.45
CA TYR A 74 -2.98 -3.96 9.29
C TYR A 74 -3.88 -4.34 10.47
N THR A 75 -4.75 -3.41 10.83
CA THR A 75 -5.82 -3.54 11.81
C THR A 75 -7.17 -3.49 11.10
N LEU A 76 -8.07 -4.42 11.40
CA LEU A 76 -9.45 -4.40 10.93
C LEU A 76 -10.26 -3.40 11.75
N LEU A 77 -10.90 -2.45 11.09
CA LEU A 77 -11.86 -1.53 11.71
C LEU A 77 -13.29 -2.05 11.54
N GLU A 78 -13.68 -2.30 10.29
CA GLU A 78 -15.06 -2.71 9.97
C GLU A 78 -15.13 -3.73 8.82
N VAL A 79 -16.24 -4.46 8.78
CA VAL A 79 -16.55 -5.41 7.70
C VAL A 79 -17.79 -4.90 6.97
N HIS A 80 -17.61 -4.40 5.76
CA HIS A 80 -18.71 -3.90 4.95
C HIS A 80 -19.34 -5.00 4.10
N LYS A 81 -20.68 -5.05 4.14
CA LYS A 81 -21.48 -5.85 3.21
C LYS A 81 -21.43 -5.18 1.83
N SER A 82 -20.80 -5.83 0.85
CA SER A 82 -20.91 -5.39 -0.54
C SER A 82 -22.13 -6.01 -1.21
N THR A 83 -22.81 -5.23 -2.04
CA THR A 83 -23.91 -5.67 -2.92
C THR A 83 -23.42 -6.50 -4.10
N LYS A 84 -22.11 -6.48 -4.37
CA LYS A 84 -21.43 -7.34 -5.35
C LYS A 84 -20.52 -8.34 -4.60
N SER A 85 -20.22 -9.46 -5.23
CA SER A 85 -19.62 -10.71 -4.71
C SER A 85 -18.34 -10.65 -3.83
N SER A 86 -17.82 -9.47 -3.48
CA SER A 86 -16.60 -9.31 -2.69
C SER A 86 -16.88 -8.49 -1.43
N GLN A 87 -16.78 -9.11 -0.25
CA GLN A 87 -16.76 -8.39 1.03
C GLN A 87 -15.62 -7.37 1.01
N HIS A 88 -15.90 -6.13 1.45
CA HIS A 88 -14.90 -5.09 1.61
C HIS A 88 -14.61 -4.94 3.11
N LEU A 89 -13.34 -4.87 3.45
CA LEU A 89 -12.82 -4.69 4.79
C LEU A 89 -12.34 -3.25 4.92
N LEU A 90 -12.79 -2.52 5.93
CA LEU A 90 -12.20 -1.24 6.29
C LEU A 90 -10.98 -1.53 7.16
N LEU A 91 -9.80 -1.21 6.64
CA LEU A 91 -8.52 -1.51 7.28
C LEU A 91 -7.78 -0.23 7.59
N GLN A 92 -7.12 -0.21 8.75
CA GLN A 92 -6.13 0.77 9.13
C GLN A 92 -4.74 0.12 9.04
N CYS A 93 -3.78 0.74 8.36
CA CYS A 93 -2.41 0.22 8.38
C CYS A 93 -1.69 0.61 9.68
N SER A 94 -0.52 0.01 9.96
CA SER A 94 0.26 0.30 11.16
C SER A 94 0.74 1.74 11.27
N ASN A 95 0.75 2.51 10.19
CA ASN A 95 0.97 3.94 10.25
C ASN A 95 -0.35 4.64 10.61
N PRO A 96 -0.49 5.23 11.81
CA PRO A 96 -1.74 5.88 12.22
C PRO A 96 -2.05 7.16 11.43
N ASN A 97 -1.07 7.72 10.72
CA ASN A 97 -1.27 8.91 9.88
C ASN A 97 -1.89 8.59 8.52
N HIS A 98 -1.99 7.32 8.14
CA HIS A 98 -2.63 6.92 6.89
C HIS A 98 -4.10 6.65 7.14
N GLU A 99 -4.96 7.26 6.35
CA GLU A 99 -6.41 7.07 6.48
C GLU A 99 -6.82 5.60 6.29
N PRO A 100 -7.87 5.13 7.01
CA PRO A 100 -8.45 3.83 6.76
C PRO A 100 -8.90 3.68 5.30
N PHE A 101 -8.79 2.48 4.76
CA PHE A 101 -9.13 2.20 3.37
C PHE A 101 -9.93 0.91 3.22
N LEU A 102 -10.78 0.88 2.19
CA LEU A 102 -11.51 -0.32 1.82
C LEU A 102 -10.59 -1.25 1.01
N ALA A 103 -10.46 -2.47 1.47
CA ALA A 103 -9.72 -3.53 0.79
C ALA A 103 -10.61 -4.75 0.56
N ASN A 104 -10.29 -5.53 -0.46
CA ASN A 104 -10.87 -6.86 -0.57
C ASN A 104 -10.02 -7.87 0.24
N LYS A 105 -10.61 -9.02 0.59
CA LYS A 105 -9.92 -10.07 1.39
C LYS A 105 -8.68 -10.69 0.72
N TYR A 106 -8.46 -10.44 -0.57
CA TYR A 106 -7.36 -11.01 -1.35
C TYR A 106 -6.22 -10.01 -1.59
N ASN A 107 -6.48 -8.70 -1.51
CA ASN A 107 -5.56 -7.63 -1.79
C ASN A 107 -5.85 -6.43 -0.87
N PHE A 108 -5.10 -6.39 0.23
CA PHE A 108 -5.10 -5.29 1.19
C PHE A 108 -3.70 -4.69 1.22
N ARG A 109 -3.48 -3.65 0.40
CA ARG A 109 -2.26 -2.85 0.43
C ARG A 109 -2.63 -1.41 0.67
N CYS A 110 -2.04 -0.81 1.70
CA CYS A 110 -2.16 0.63 1.89
C CYS A 110 -1.45 1.35 0.73
N SER A 111 -2.21 2.13 -0.04
CA SER A 111 -1.68 2.92 -1.16
C SER A 111 -0.69 3.98 -0.67
N ALA A 112 -0.94 4.61 0.48
CA ALA A 112 -0.03 5.59 1.07
C ALA A 112 1.33 4.96 1.44
N CYS A 113 1.34 3.84 2.18
CA CYS A 113 2.60 3.10 2.45
C CYS A 113 3.33 2.71 1.16
N HIS A 114 2.58 2.29 0.12
CA HIS A 114 3.17 1.93 -1.16
C HIS A 114 3.83 3.14 -1.84
N THR A 115 3.12 4.26 -1.90
CA THR A 115 3.60 5.52 -2.48
C THR A 115 4.82 6.05 -1.73
N GLU A 116 4.81 6.07 -0.39
CA GLU A 116 5.97 6.46 0.42
C GLU A 116 7.20 5.60 0.13
N LYS A 117 7.00 4.29 -0.02
CA LYS A 117 8.08 3.36 -0.40
C LYS A 117 8.62 3.67 -1.79
N LEU A 118 7.75 3.97 -2.77
CA LEU A 118 8.18 4.38 -4.10
C LEU A 118 8.95 5.69 -4.07
N HIS A 119 8.47 6.68 -3.31
CA HIS A 119 9.10 7.98 -3.14
C HIS A 119 10.52 7.84 -2.56
N LYS A 120 10.64 7.09 -1.47
CA LYS A 120 11.92 6.79 -0.81
C LYS A 120 12.89 6.06 -1.74
N ASN A 121 12.42 5.03 -2.45
CA ASN A 121 13.25 4.26 -3.38
C ASN A 121 13.72 5.10 -4.57
N GLY A 122 12.85 5.97 -5.11
CA GLY A 122 13.19 6.87 -6.19
C GLY A 122 14.25 7.90 -5.78
N LEU A 123 14.14 8.48 -4.58
CA LEU A 123 15.17 9.37 -4.04
C LEU A 123 16.52 8.66 -3.88
N LEU A 124 16.53 7.45 -3.31
CA LEU A 124 17.74 6.65 -3.18
C LEU A 124 18.38 6.33 -4.54
N ARG A 125 17.56 6.08 -5.56
CA ARG A 125 18.03 5.87 -6.94
C ARG A 125 18.68 7.14 -7.51
N ALA A 126 18.06 8.30 -7.31
CA ALA A 126 18.63 9.58 -7.70
C ALA A 126 19.98 9.88 -7.02
N GLN A 127 20.09 9.62 -5.72
CA GLN A 127 21.33 9.77 -4.98
C GLN A 127 22.43 8.83 -5.49
N LYS A 128 22.09 7.56 -5.78
CA LYS A 128 23.03 6.58 -6.35
C LYS A 128 23.54 7.00 -7.73
N ILE A 129 22.66 7.45 -8.61
CA ILE A 129 23.05 7.91 -9.96
C ILE A 129 23.92 9.17 -9.86
N ALA A 130 23.59 10.09 -8.95
CA ALA A 130 24.41 11.27 -8.74
C ALA A 130 25.83 10.90 -8.31
N LYS A 131 25.94 10.00 -7.32
CA LYS A 131 27.23 9.51 -6.82
C LYS A 131 28.03 8.80 -7.90
N SER A 132 27.41 7.96 -8.73
CA SER A 132 28.12 7.26 -9.81
C SER A 132 28.64 8.20 -10.91
N LYS A 133 28.02 9.37 -11.08
CA LYS A 133 28.48 10.44 -11.98
C LYS A 133 29.45 11.42 -11.29
N GLY A 134 29.92 11.10 -10.08
CA GLY A 134 30.85 11.92 -9.30
C GLY A 134 30.22 13.20 -8.74
N GLY A 135 28.91 13.24 -8.55
CA GLY A 135 28.23 14.37 -7.90
C GLY A 135 27.29 13.93 -6.79
N GLN A 136 26.38 14.82 -6.42
CA GLN A 136 25.45 14.65 -5.32
C GLN A 136 24.05 15.11 -5.72
N CYS A 137 23.04 14.36 -5.27
CA CYS A 137 21.64 14.81 -5.27
C CYS A 137 21.42 15.63 -3.99
N LEU A 138 20.99 16.87 -4.13
CA LEU A 138 20.73 17.80 -3.03
C LEU A 138 19.27 17.80 -2.59
N SER A 139 18.37 17.22 -3.39
CA SER A 139 16.96 17.08 -3.02
C SER A 139 16.76 16.07 -1.90
N THR A 140 15.77 16.33 -1.04
CA THR A 140 15.35 15.46 0.08
C THR A 140 14.05 14.73 -0.19
N THR A 141 13.33 15.10 -1.26
CA THR A 141 12.05 14.52 -1.65
C THR A 141 12.07 14.07 -3.10
N TYR A 142 11.24 13.08 -3.42
CA TYR A 142 11.01 12.55 -4.75
C TYR A 142 9.58 12.04 -4.82
N GLU A 143 8.85 12.37 -5.89
CA GLU A 143 7.47 11.94 -6.07
C GLU A 143 7.39 10.96 -7.26
N ASN A 144 7.95 11.34 -8.40
CA ASN A 144 7.89 10.56 -9.63
C ASN A 144 9.03 10.94 -10.59
N GLN A 145 9.05 10.32 -11.77
CA GLN A 145 10.12 10.54 -12.76
C GLN A 145 10.18 11.99 -13.29
N LEU A 146 9.06 12.71 -13.24
CA LEU A 146 8.97 14.11 -13.65
C LEU A 146 9.34 15.07 -12.51
N SER A 147 9.54 14.58 -11.29
CA SER A 147 9.99 15.39 -10.17
C SER A 147 11.30 16.10 -10.51
N LYS A 148 11.31 17.40 -10.26
CA LYS A 148 12.48 18.25 -10.40
C LYS A 148 13.38 18.05 -9.19
N LEU A 149 14.57 17.51 -9.42
CA LEU A 149 15.59 17.29 -8.41
C LEU A 149 16.79 18.20 -8.67
N THR A 150 17.44 18.62 -7.59
CA THR A 150 18.63 19.46 -7.62
C THR A 150 19.88 18.62 -7.45
N PHE A 151 20.87 18.84 -8.32
CA PHE A 151 22.14 18.12 -8.33
C PHE A 151 23.33 19.08 -8.33
N LYS A 152 24.44 18.61 -7.79
CA LYS A 152 25.75 19.27 -7.84
C LYS A 152 26.77 18.25 -8.37
N CYS A 153 27.63 18.66 -9.31
CA CYS A 153 28.68 17.79 -9.81
C CYS A 153 29.94 17.92 -8.95
N SER A 154 30.97 17.10 -9.22
CA SER A 154 32.25 17.15 -8.50
C SER A 154 32.99 18.48 -8.62
N ASN A 155 32.75 19.26 -9.68
CA ASN A 155 33.43 20.54 -9.84
C ASN A 155 32.86 21.56 -8.82
N PRO A 156 33.66 22.06 -7.87
CA PRO A 156 33.20 23.04 -6.89
C PRO A 156 32.72 24.35 -7.53
N ASP A 157 33.29 24.75 -8.67
CA ASP A 157 32.96 26.01 -9.35
C ASP A 157 31.62 25.96 -10.10
N HIS A 158 31.14 24.77 -10.43
CA HIS A 158 29.90 24.63 -11.20
C HIS A 158 28.68 24.77 -10.29
N PRO A 159 27.73 25.67 -10.59
CA PRO A 159 26.54 25.82 -9.75
C PRO A 159 25.72 24.52 -9.73
N ALA A 160 24.96 24.33 -8.65
CA ALA A 160 23.94 23.30 -8.62
C ALA A 160 22.88 23.60 -9.68
N TRP A 161 22.27 22.55 -10.25
CA TRP A 161 21.23 22.70 -11.25
C TRP A 161 20.04 21.80 -10.93
N THR A 162 18.87 22.24 -11.38
CA THR A 162 17.62 21.51 -11.21
C THR A 162 17.20 20.91 -12.54
N THR A 163 16.84 19.62 -12.55
CA THR A 163 16.33 18.92 -13.73
C THR A 163 15.41 17.77 -13.31
N THR A 164 14.65 17.20 -14.24
CA THR A 164 13.79 16.04 -13.94
C THR A 164 14.63 14.79 -13.69
N PHE A 165 14.15 13.92 -12.81
CA PHE A 165 14.80 12.64 -12.55
C PHE A 165 14.91 11.79 -13.84
N LEU A 166 13.87 11.80 -14.68
CA LEU A 166 13.85 11.14 -15.99
C LEU A 166 15.09 11.51 -16.85
N ASN A 167 15.46 12.80 -16.87
CA ASN A 167 16.61 13.27 -17.65
C ASN A 167 17.95 12.80 -17.09
N ILE A 168 18.05 12.62 -15.77
CA ILE A 168 19.26 12.11 -15.12
C ILE A 168 19.41 10.60 -15.29
N GLU A 169 18.28 9.89 -15.24
CA GLU A 169 18.23 8.43 -15.27
C GLU A 169 18.40 7.88 -16.68
N TYR A 170 17.61 8.37 -17.64
CA TYR A 170 17.61 7.86 -19.02
C TYR A 170 18.27 8.83 -20.01
N GLY A 171 18.46 10.09 -19.63
CA GLY A 171 19.11 11.07 -20.48
C GLY A 171 20.62 10.95 -20.50
N LYS A 172 21.22 11.47 -21.59
CA LYS A 172 22.69 11.61 -21.72
C LYS A 172 23.22 12.91 -21.08
N SER A 173 22.38 13.64 -20.35
CA SER A 173 22.72 14.93 -19.74
C SER A 173 22.99 14.78 -18.24
N TRP A 174 24.05 15.44 -17.77
CA TRP A 174 24.43 15.51 -16.36
C TRP A 174 24.61 16.99 -15.99
N CYS A 175 25.84 17.45 -15.81
CA CYS A 175 26.17 18.86 -15.65
C CYS A 175 26.44 19.50 -17.02
N ARG A 176 25.72 20.58 -17.34
CA ARG A 176 25.90 21.34 -18.58
C ARG A 176 27.29 21.99 -18.66
N GLU A 177 27.79 22.53 -17.56
CA GLU A 177 29.12 23.15 -17.50
C GLU A 177 30.22 22.09 -17.70
N CYS A 178 30.15 20.93 -17.03
CA CYS A 178 31.09 19.83 -17.30
C CYS A 178 31.08 19.38 -18.77
N SER A 179 29.93 19.41 -19.44
CA SER A 179 29.84 19.11 -20.87
C SER A 179 30.48 20.18 -21.75
N LYS A 180 30.41 21.46 -21.36
CA LYS A 180 31.13 22.55 -22.05
C LYS A 180 32.63 22.40 -21.86
N ASP A 181 33.11 22.17 -20.65
CA ASP A 181 34.55 22.01 -20.36
C ASP A 181 35.15 20.87 -21.16
N LYS A 182 34.50 19.70 -21.15
CA LYS A 182 34.92 18.54 -21.95
C LYS A 182 35.05 18.90 -23.43
N ARG A 183 34.06 19.62 -23.99
CA ARG A 183 34.10 20.06 -25.40
C ARG A 183 35.19 21.09 -25.66
N ALA A 184 35.43 22.01 -24.74
CA ALA A 184 36.51 23.00 -24.85
C ALA A 184 37.89 22.32 -24.91
N VAL A 185 38.13 21.33 -24.05
CA VAL A 185 39.37 20.53 -24.04
C VAL A 185 39.56 19.79 -25.37
N VAL A 186 38.53 19.11 -25.89
CA VAL A 186 38.63 18.40 -27.18
C VAL A 186 38.93 19.38 -28.32
N ARG A 187 38.27 20.53 -28.35
CA ARG A 187 38.50 21.57 -29.36
C ARG A 187 39.91 22.14 -29.29
N ALA A 188 40.43 22.39 -28.09
CA ALA A 188 41.80 22.88 -27.90
C ALA A 188 42.83 21.87 -28.42
N LYS A 189 42.69 20.58 -28.06
CA LYS A 189 43.55 19.51 -28.57
C LYS A 189 43.51 19.40 -30.10
N ALA A 190 42.32 19.49 -30.70
CA ALA A 190 42.17 19.45 -32.16
C ALA A 190 42.85 20.64 -32.87
N LYS A 191 42.80 21.85 -32.28
CA LYS A 191 43.51 23.03 -32.80
C LYS A 191 45.03 22.84 -32.75
N LEU A 192 45.56 22.34 -31.63
CA LEU A 192 47.00 22.07 -31.47
C LEU A 192 47.48 21.02 -32.49
N ALA A 193 46.74 19.93 -32.67
CA ALA A 193 47.08 18.89 -33.65
C ALA A 193 47.07 19.40 -35.10
N LYS A 194 46.17 20.34 -35.44
CA LYS A 194 46.16 20.97 -36.77
C LYS A 194 47.34 21.91 -36.98
N LYS A 195 47.78 22.61 -35.92
CA LYS A 195 48.95 23.49 -35.97
C LYS A 195 50.24 22.70 -36.13
N ALA A 196 50.37 21.55 -35.46
CA ALA A 196 51.56 20.69 -35.55
C ALA A 196 51.70 19.94 -36.90
N LYS A 197 50.68 19.97 -37.77
CA LYS A 197 50.70 19.40 -39.12
C LYS A 197 50.97 20.44 -40.22
N ARG A 198 51.16 21.71 -39.85
CA ARG A 198 51.60 22.80 -40.71
C ARG A 198 53.06 23.07 -40.45
#